data_AF-A0A180F0Z3-F1
#
_entry.id   AF-A0A180F0Z3-F1
#
_cell.length_a   1.000
_cell.length_b   1.000
_cell.length_c   1.000
_cell.angle_alpha   90.00
_cell.angle_beta   90.00
_cell.angle_gamma   90.00
#
_symmetry.space_group_name_H-M   'P 1'
#
loop_
_entity.id
_entity.type
_entity.pdbx_description
1 polymer ?
#
loop_
_entity_poly.entity_id
_entity_poly.type
_entity_poly.pdbx_seq_one_letter_code
_entity_poly.pdbx_strand_id
1 'polypeptide(L)' 'MDFKDLLKTLSEWIEKVKENLQTEEATKNALIMPFIQALGYDVFKPLEVIPEYICDIGTKKGEK' A
#
# COMPACT_ATOMS: atom_id res chain seq x y z
N MET A 1 -3.32 10.58 -17.40
CA MET A 1 -2.44 9.41 -17.46
C MET A 1 -3.33 8.21 -17.22
N ASP A 2 -3.34 7.22 -18.11
CA ASP A 2 -4.19 6.03 -17.93
C ASP A 2 -3.70 5.21 -16.73
N PHE A 3 -4.57 4.45 -16.07
CA PHE A 3 -4.20 3.59 -14.95
C PHE A 3 -3.06 2.64 -15.32
N LYS A 4 -3.10 2.11 -16.55
CA LYS A 4 -2.04 1.25 -17.09
C LYS A 4 -0.68 1.96 -17.17
N ASP A 5 -0.67 3.25 -17.51
CA ASP A 5 0.55 4.05 -17.55
C ASP A 5 1.10 4.28 -16.14
N LEU A 6 0.23 4.57 -15.18
CA LEU A 6 0.60 4.73 -13.76
C LEU A 6 1.25 3.45 -13.20
N LEU A 7 0.67 2.28 -13.49
CA LEU A 7 1.25 1.00 -13.08
C LEU A 7 2.62 0.76 -13.72
N LYS A 8 2.80 1.15 -14.98
CA LYS A 8 4.10 1.02 -15.66
C LYS A 8 5.15 1.90 -14.99
N THR A 9 4.82 3.17 -14.72
CA THR A 9 5.72 4.08 -13.99
C THR A 9 6.05 3.56 -12.59
N LEU A 10 5.07 3.01 -11.87
CA LEU A 10 5.29 2.42 -10.56
C LEU A 10 6.20 1.19 -10.62
N SER A 11 6.02 0.34 -11.63
CA SER A 11 6.89 -0.83 -11.85
C SER A 11 8.34 -0.40 -12.11
N GLU A 12 8.56 0.61 -12.93
CA GLU A 12 9.90 1.17 -13.20
C GLU A 12 10.51 1.82 -11.96
N TRP A 13 9.69 2.37 -11.07
CA TRP A 13 10.12 2.94 -9.80
C TRP A 13 10.57 1.86 -8.81
N ILE A 14 9.79 0.77 -8.66
CA ILE A 14 10.12 -0.35 -7.77
C ILE A 14 11.51 -0.88 -8.04
N GLU A 15 11.87 -1.11 -9.31
CA GLU A 15 13.18 -1.61 -9.69
C GLU A 15 14.33 -0.71 -9.25
N LYS A 16 14.12 0.61 -9.18
CA LYS A 16 15.14 1.59 -8.75
C LYS A 16 15.33 1.64 -7.24
N VAL A 17 14.28 1.39 -6.47
CA VAL A 17 14.30 1.63 -5.02
C VAL A 17 14.34 0.39 -4.17
N LYS A 18 13.95 -0.78 -4.69
CA LYS A 18 13.78 -2.03 -3.91
C LYS A 18 14.98 -2.40 -3.04
N GLU A 19 16.20 -2.16 -3.49
CA GLU A 19 17.42 -2.50 -2.73
C GLU A 19 17.68 -1.54 -1.55
N ASN A 20 17.09 -0.35 -1.56
CA ASN A 20 17.26 0.67 -0.53
C ASN A 20 16.12 0.70 0.51
N LEU A 21 15.06 -0.10 0.32
CA LEU A 21 13.90 -0.16 1.22
C LEU A 21 14.15 -1.17 2.33
N GLN A 22 14.77 -0.70 3.43
CA GLN A 22 15.19 -1.57 4.55
C GLN A 22 14.12 -1.75 5.64
N THR A 23 13.08 -0.91 5.64
CA THR A 23 12.02 -0.93 6.66
C THR A 23 10.64 -1.11 6.04
N GLU A 24 9.73 -1.65 6.84
CA GLU A 24 8.31 -1.77 6.47
C GLU A 24 7.70 -0.41 6.12
N GLU A 25 7.98 0.61 6.94
CA GLU A 25 7.49 1.97 6.72
C GLU A 25 8.02 2.59 5.42
N ALA A 26 9.33 2.41 5.12
CA ALA A 26 9.90 2.86 3.85
C ALA A 26 9.21 2.16 2.66
N THR A 27 8.93 0.87 2.79
CA THR A 27 8.24 0.09 1.74
C THR A 27 6.80 0.55 1.55
N LYS A 28 6.06 0.77 2.64
CA LYS A 28 4.69 1.30 2.60
C LYS A 28 4.64 2.65 1.90
N ASN A 29 5.53 3.58 2.27
CA ASN A 29 5.57 4.93 1.70
C ASN A 29 6.03 4.94 0.24
N ALA A 30 7.06 4.16 -0.11
CA ALA A 30 7.66 4.22 -1.44
C ALA A 30 6.88 3.41 -2.50
N LEU A 31 6.14 2.37 -2.10
CA LEU A 31 5.51 1.43 -3.04
C LEU A 31 3.99 1.32 -2.84
N ILE A 32 3.53 1.10 -1.61
CA ILE A 32 2.12 0.80 -1.33
C ILE A 32 1.25 2.06 -1.43
N MET A 33 1.68 3.18 -0.83
CA MET A 33 0.94 4.44 -0.92
C MET A 33 0.80 4.94 -2.37
N PRO A 34 1.87 4.96 -3.20
CA PRO A 34 1.74 5.30 -4.62
C PRO A 34 0.82 4.36 -5.40
N PHE A 35 0.79 3.07 -5.06
CA PHE A 35 -0.15 2.12 -5.68
C PHE A 35 -1.61 2.46 -5.35
N ILE A 36 -1.91 2.74 -4.07
CA ILE A 36 -3.25 3.13 -3.62
C ILE A 36 -3.67 4.46 -4.28
N GLN A 37 -2.74 5.41 -4.41
CA GLN A 37 -2.98 6.65 -5.16
C GLN A 37 -3.25 6.40 -6.64
N ALA A 38 -2.55 5.45 -7.27
CA ALA A 38 -2.79 5.08 -8.67
C ALA A 38 -4.18 4.48 -8.89
N LEU A 39 -4.76 3.83 -7.87
CA LEU A 39 -6.16 3.37 -7.87
C LEU A 39 -7.18 4.52 -7.68
N GLY A 40 -6.71 5.74 -7.41
CA GLY A 40 -7.53 6.95 -7.27
C GLY A 40 -7.95 7.29 -5.85
N TYR A 41 -7.39 6.63 -4.83
CA TYR A 41 -7.67 6.90 -3.42
C TYR A 41 -6.73 7.97 -2.85
N ASP A 42 -7.22 8.73 -1.88
CA ASP A 42 -6.40 9.68 -1.11
C ASP A 42 -5.85 9.00 0.16
N VAL A 43 -4.55 8.67 0.13
CA VAL A 43 -3.83 8.06 1.26
C VAL A 43 -3.75 8.95 2.51
N PHE A 44 -4.03 10.25 2.39
CA PHE A 44 -4.08 11.18 3.51
C PHE A 44 -5.48 11.37 4.07
N LYS A 45 -6.50 10.76 3.47
CA LYS A 45 -7.88 10.80 3.96
C LYS A 45 -8.18 9.53 4.77
N PRO A 46 -8.27 9.61 6.12
CA PRO A 46 -8.43 8.42 6.97
C PRO A 46 -9.76 7.68 6.77
N LEU A 47 -10.76 8.34 6.17
CA LEU A 47 -12.04 7.72 5.83
C LEU A 47 -11.99 6.90 4.53
N GLU A 48 -10.98 7.11 3.70
CA GLU A 48 -10.75 6.32 2.48
C GLU A 48 -9.69 5.25 2.71
N VAL A 49 -8.58 5.60 3.36
CA VAL A 49 -7.45 4.70 3.62
C VAL A 49 -7.14 4.72 5.10
N ILE A 50 -7.34 3.57 5.75
CA ILE A 50 -7.05 3.39 7.18
C ILE A 50 -5.67 2.73 7.31
N PRO A 51 -4.67 3.42 7.90
CA PRO A 51 -3.38 2.81 8.18
C PRO A 51 -3.51 1.69 9.21
N GLU A 52 -2.68 0.65 9.08
CA GLU A 52 -2.60 -0.46 10.05
C GLU A 52 -3.96 -1.08 10.40
N TYR A 53 -4.85 -1.20 9.41
CA TYR A 53 -6.16 -1.80 9.64
C TYR A 53 -6.02 -3.29 9.97
N ILE A 54 -6.31 -3.63 11.23
CA ILE A 54 -6.35 -5.02 11.68
C ILE A 54 -7.71 -5.59 11.27
N CYS A 55 -7.71 -6.34 10.16
CA CYS A 55 -8.89 -7.07 9.71
C CYS A 55 -9.00 -8.36 10.53
N ASP A 56 -9.40 -8.22 11.80
CA ASP A 56 -9.52 -9.36 12.71
C ASP A 56 -10.70 -10.23 12.26
N ILE A 57 -10.37 -11.33 11.59
CA ILE A 57 -11.36 -12.33 11.20
C ILE A 57 -11.62 -13.12 12.46
N GLY A 58 -12.68 -12.78 13.20
CA GLY A 58 -13.12 -13.51 14.38
C GLY A 58 -13.47 -14.97 14.06
N THR A 59 -12.46 -15.83 13.91
CA THR A 59 -12.58 -17.28 13.70
C THR A 59 -11.93 -18.10 14.82
N LYS A 60 -11.73 -17.52 16.01
CA LYS A 60 -11.56 -18.32 17.24
C LYS A 60 -12.81 -18.24 18.11
N LYS A 61 -13.86 -18.87 17.63
CA LYS A 61 -15.03 -19.28 18.41
C LYS A 61 -14.62 -20.52 19.24
N GLY A 62 -14.01 -20.31 20.41
CA GLY A 62 -13.84 -21.40 21.40
C GLY A 62 -12.50 -21.54 22.10
N GLU A 63 -11.90 -20.46 22.63
CA GLU A 63 -11.00 -20.63 23.77
C GLU A 63 -11.85 -20.62 25.05
N LYS A 64 -11.98 -21.81 25.65
CA LYS A 64 -12.22 -22.01 27.08
C LYS A 64 -10.86 -22.09 27.77
#